data_AF-A0A645BP88-F1
#
_entry.id   AF-A0A645BP88-F1
#
_cell.length_a   1.000
_cell.length_b   1.000
_cell.length_c   1.000
_cell.angle_alpha   90.00
_cell.angle_beta   90.00
_cell.angle_gamma   90.00
#
_symmetry.space_group_name_H-M   'P 1'
#
loop_
_entity.id
_entity.type
_entity.pdbx_description
1 polymer ?
#
loop_
_entity_poly.entity_id
_entity_poly.type
_entity_poly.pdbx_seq_one_letter_code
_entity_poly.pdbx_strand_id
1 'polypeptide(L)' 'MKPLIDALFIEVNPIPVKTAMNLLGFEVGNLRLPLAEMDPKNLEVLKQELVNRGLNLAEGLC' A
#
# COMPACT_ATOMS: atom_id res chain seq x y z
N MET A 1 5.95 11.31 9.91
CA MET A 1 4.57 11.01 9.50
C MET A 1 4.29 11.44 8.07
N LYS A 2 4.73 12.64 7.64
CA LYS A 2 4.58 13.13 6.25
C LYS A 2 4.98 12.11 5.16
N PRO A 3 6.11 11.37 5.24
CA PRO A 3 6.49 10.42 4.18
C PRO A 3 5.47 9.30 3.91
N LEU A 4 4.96 8.66 4.98
CA LEU A 4 3.89 7.66 4.85
C LEU A 4 2.59 8.27 4.31
N ILE A 5 2.26 9.51 4.72
CA ILE A 5 1.10 10.21 4.16
C ILE A 5 1.31 10.45 2.66
N ASP A 6 2.47 10.94 2.24
CA ASP A 6 2.76 11.15 0.82
C ASP A 6 2.67 9.83 0.04
N ALA A 7 3.20 8.73 0.59
CA ALA A 7 3.12 7.40 -0.02
C ALA A 7 1.67 6.87 -0.13
N LEU A 8 0.81 7.14 0.86
CA LEU A 8 -0.61 6.78 0.82
C LEU A 8 -1.42 7.61 -0.19
N PHE A 9 -0.83 8.66 -0.76
CA PHE A 9 -1.45 9.55 -1.75
C PHE A 9 -0.65 9.63 -3.06
N ILE A 10 0.31 8.73 -3.27
CA ILE A 10 1.18 8.71 -4.46
C ILE A 10 0.44 8.32 -5.75
N GLU A 11 -0.72 7.65 -5.60
CA GLU A 11 -1.66 7.31 -6.68
C GLU A 11 -3.10 7.65 -6.29
N VAL A 12 -4.05 7.41 -7.20
CA VAL A 12 -5.47 7.70 -7.00
C VAL A 12 -6.03 6.86 -5.85
N ASN A 13 -6.65 7.54 -4.88
CA ASN A 13 -7.35 6.87 -3.79
C ASN A 13 -8.58 6.10 -4.30
N PRO A 14 -8.91 4.92 -3.72
CA PRO A 14 -8.32 4.31 -2.53
C PRO A 14 -7.19 3.29 -2.79
N ILE A 15 -6.51 3.33 -3.94
CA ILE A 15 -5.52 2.30 -4.33
C ILE A 15 -4.43 2.12 -3.25
N PRO A 16 -3.66 3.16 -2.84
CA PRO A 16 -2.51 2.94 -1.96
C PRO A 16 -2.90 2.48 -0.55
N VAL A 17 -3.98 3.02 0.02
CA VAL A 17 -4.43 2.61 1.35
C VAL A 17 -4.95 1.17 1.34
N LYS A 18 -5.64 0.74 0.27
CA LYS A 18 -6.12 -0.63 0.17
C LYS A 18 -4.96 -1.62 0.03
N THR A 19 -3.98 -1.27 -0.79
CA THR A 19 -2.73 -2.04 -0.93
C THR A 19 -1.97 -2.11 0.39
N ALA A 20 -1.83 -0.99 1.11
CA ALA A 20 -1.20 -0.97 2.43
C ALA A 20 -1.91 -1.90 3.42
N MET A 21 -3.24 -1.85 3.49
CA MET A 21 -4.00 -2.72 4.40
C MET A 21 -3.83 -4.21 4.08
N ASN A 22 -3.82 -4.57 2.79
CA ASN A 22 -3.54 -5.95 2.39
C ASN A 22 -2.10 -6.36 2.73
N LEU A 23 -1.10 -5.51 2.47
CA LEU A 23 0.30 -5.76 2.83
C LEU A 23 0.50 -5.93 4.34
N LEU A 24 -0.34 -5.31 5.17
CA LEU A 24 -0.34 -5.45 6.63
C LEU A 24 -1.18 -6.63 7.13
N GLY A 25 -1.77 -7.44 6.24
CA GLY A 25 -2.52 -8.64 6.60
C GLY A 25 -3.97 -8.41 7.01
N PHE A 26 -4.57 -7.26 6.69
CA PHE A 26 -5.98 -6.97 7.03
C PHE A 26 -6.99 -7.54 6.01
N GLU A 27 -6.54 -8.16 4.92
CA GLU A 27 -7.39 -8.86 3.93
C GLU A 27 -8.63 -8.06 3.46
N VAL A 28 -8.45 -6.81 3.05
CA VAL A 28 -9.53 -5.89 2.66
C VAL A 28 -10.08 -6.14 1.23
N GLY A 29 -9.74 -7.29 0.66
CA GLY A 29 -10.11 -7.74 -0.69
C GLY A 29 -9.40 -6.98 -1.82
N ASN A 30 -9.85 -7.23 -3.06
CA ASN A 30 -9.22 -6.69 -4.26
C ASN A 30 -9.81 -5.34 -4.68
N LEU A 31 -9.09 -4.61 -5.53
CA LEU A 31 -9.63 -3.43 -6.21
C LEU A 31 -10.75 -3.85 -7.18
N ARG A 32 -11.70 -2.94 -7.41
CA ARG A 32 -12.76 -3.11 -8.40
C ARG A 32 -12.50 -2.15 -9.54
N LEU A 33 -12.78 -2.59 -10.76
CA LEU A 33 -12.74 -1.72 -11.92
C LEU A 33 -13.62 -0.47 -11.68
N PRO A 34 -13.16 0.72 -12.14
CA PRO A 34 -12.06 0.95 -13.08
C PRO A 34 -10.66 1.03 -12.45
N LEU A 35 -10.52 0.78 -11.15
CA LEU A 35 -9.22 0.83 -10.47
C LEU A 35 -8.36 -0.38 -10.81
N ALA A 36 -7.05 -0.18 -10.85
CA ALA A 36 -6.03 -1.19 -11.13
C ALA A 36 -4.98 -1.22 -10.01
N GLU A 37 -4.19 -2.28 -9.97
CA GLU A 37 -3.08 -2.44 -9.02
C GLU A 37 -2.05 -1.30 -9.16
N MET A 38 -1.32 -1.04 -8.08
CA MET A 38 -0.30 0.02 -8.03
C MET A 38 0.82 -0.22 -9.04
N ASP A 39 1.42 0.88 -9.52
CA ASP A 39 2.67 0.78 -10.27
C ASP A 39 3.76 0.16 -9.37
N PRO A 40 4.57 -0.79 -9.87
CA PRO A 40 5.59 -1.47 -9.06
C PRO A 40 6.56 -0.51 -8.36
N LYS A 41 6.89 0.63 -8.98
CA LYS A 41 7.78 1.63 -8.39
C LYS A 41 7.13 2.30 -7.17
N ASN A 42 5.85 2.63 -7.28
CA ASN A 42 5.09 3.28 -6.19
C ASN A 42 4.78 2.29 -5.06
N LEU A 43 4.55 1.02 -5.41
CA LEU A 43 4.38 -0.06 -4.43
C LEU A 43 5.61 -0.19 -3.51
N GLU A 44 6.82 -0.11 -4.07
CA GLU A 44 8.05 -0.19 -3.28
C GLU A 44 8.21 1.01 -2.34
N VAL A 45 7.87 2.22 -2.81
CA VAL A 45 7.84 3.42 -1.96
C VAL A 45 6.87 3.23 -0.79
N LEU A 46 5.67 2.69 -1.05
CA LEU A 46 4.68 2.43 -0.01
C LEU A 46 5.19 1.39 1.01
N LYS A 47 5.76 0.27 0.54
CA LYS A 47 6.33 -0.77 1.41
C LYS A 47 7.42 -0.21 2.32
N GLN A 48 8.36 0.55 1.75
CA GLN A 48 9.45 1.16 2.50
C GLN A 48 8.92 2.12 3.57
N GLU A 49 7.95 2.98 3.24
CA GLU A 49 7.40 3.94 4.20
C GLU A 49 6.53 3.31 5.30
N LEU A 50 5.88 2.17 5.02
CA LEU A 50 5.20 1.36 6.04
C LEU A 50 6.23 0.81 7.05
N VAL A 51 7.32 0.21 6.57
CA VAL A 51 8.40 -0.32 7.41
C VAL A 51 9.11 0.80 8.19
N ASN A 52 9.40 1.94 7.55
CA ASN A 52 9.97 3.12 8.21
C ASN A 52 9.09 3.63 9.37
N ARG A 53 7.77 3.37 9.30
CA ARG A 53 6.83 3.73 10.37
C ARG A 53 6.73 2.67 11.47
N GLY A 54 7.47 1.56 11.36
CA GLY A 54 7.46 0.45 12.31
C GLY A 54 6.30 -0.52 12.11
N LEU A 55 5.72 -0.57 10.91
CA LEU A 55 4.68 -1.52 10.55
C LEU A 55 5.31 -2.75 9.91
N ASN A 56 4.86 -3.94 10.32
CA ASN A 56 5.35 -5.21 9.80
C ASN A 56 4.46 -5.65 8.63
N LEU A 57 5.07 -5.94 7.49
CA LEU A 57 4.37 -6.51 6.35
C LEU A 57 4.11 -8.00 6.63
N ALA A 58 2.92 -8.47 6.26
CA ALA A 58 2.56 -9.87 6.39
C ALA A 58 3.43 -10.74 5.46
N GLU A 59 3.92 -11.86 5.98
CA GLU A 59 4.67 -12.84 5.19
C GLU A 59 3.72 -13.58 4.23
N GLY A 60 4.10 -13.68 2.95
CA GLY A 60 3.40 -14.53 1.98
C GLY A 60 2.49 -13.83 0.95
N LEU A 61 2.46 -12.50 0.91
CA LEU A 61 1.77 -11.74 -0.15
C LEU A 61 2.79 -11.26 -1.20
N CYS A 62 3.25 -12.20 -2.02
CA CYS A 62 3.90 -11.95 -3.31
C CYS A 62 2.98 -12.44 -4.43
#